data_AF-A0A0L8GGT2-F1
#
_entry.id   AF-A0A0L8GGT2-F1
#
_cell.length_a   1.000
_cell.length_b   1.000
_cell.length_c   1.000
_cell.angle_alpha   90.00
_cell.angle_beta   90.00
_cell.angle_gamma   90.00
#
_symmetry.space_group_name_H-M   'P 1'
#
loop_
_entity.id
_entity.type
_entity.pdbx_description
1 polymer ?
#
loop_
_entity_poly.entity_id
_entity_poly.type
_entity_poly.pdbx_seq_one_letter_code
_entity_poly.pdbx_strand_id
1 'polypeptide(L)'
;MNKMWINSCHNCEACNTFFGVSSDHRKVTSKLQVSHRANKIKVTSRPPYNWAILTYNEKVRNDFLIKHRNRFDALQDANEDHTPSATYLNFVQDHYVAAEKCIAEKN
;
A
#
# COMPACT_ATOMS: atom_id res chain seq x y z
N MET A 1 -12.61 -0.07 9.64
CA MET A 1 -11.41 -0.35 10.46
C MET A 1 -11.20 -1.86 10.52
N ASN A 2 -10.17 -2.39 9.86
CA ASN A 2 -9.92 -3.84 9.79
C ASN A 2 -9.38 -4.34 11.14
N LYS A 3 -10.21 -5.02 11.92
CA LYS A 3 -9.79 -5.62 13.21
C LYS A 3 -8.87 -6.81 12.93
N MET A 4 -7.58 -6.73 13.30
CA MET A 4 -6.67 -7.87 13.26
C MET A 4 -6.99 -8.87 14.40
N TRP A 5 -6.62 -10.15 14.25
CA TRP A 5 -6.61 -11.13 15.35
C TRP A 5 -5.21 -11.19 15.92
N ILE A 6 -5.10 -11.06 17.24
CA ILE A 6 -3.85 -11.38 17.94
C ILE A 6 -3.80 -12.90 18.04
N ASN A 7 -2.84 -13.51 17.36
CA ASN A 7 -2.67 -14.95 17.34
C ASN A 7 -1.90 -15.42 18.59
N SER A 8 -0.88 -14.66 19.01
CA SER A 8 -0.08 -14.96 20.20
C SER A 8 0.66 -13.71 20.75
N CYS A 9 0.92 -13.69 22.07
CA CYS A 9 2.02 -12.90 22.67
C CYS A 9 3.20 -13.82 22.91
N HIS A 10 4.39 -13.37 22.53
CA HIS A 10 5.66 -13.96 22.92
C HIS A 10 6.52 -12.92 23.64
N ASN A 11 7.48 -13.41 24.43
CA ASN A 11 8.53 -12.60 25.07
C ASN A 11 7.95 -11.39 25.83
N CYS A 12 6.84 -11.63 26.55
CA CYS A 12 6.18 -10.69 27.42
C CYS A 12 7.06 -10.55 28.70
N GLU A 13 8.03 -9.62 28.72
CA GLU A 13 9.06 -9.51 29.76
C GLU A 13 9.24 -8.08 30.29
N ALA A 14 9.54 -7.94 31.58
CA ALA A 14 9.92 -6.67 32.20
C ALA A 14 11.43 -6.43 32.00
N CYS A 15 11.79 -5.35 31.31
CA CYS A 15 13.19 -4.99 31.11
C CYS A 15 13.73 -4.32 32.38
N ASN A 16 14.57 -5.06 33.12
CA ASN A 16 15.12 -4.61 34.41
C ASN A 16 16.40 -3.77 34.28
N THR A 17 16.98 -3.61 33.08
CA THR A 17 18.34 -3.09 32.87
C THR A 17 18.40 -1.79 32.05
N PHE A 18 17.40 -0.91 32.19
CA PHE A 18 17.54 0.46 31.71
C PHE A 18 18.12 1.36 32.81
N PHE A 19 19.45 1.47 32.83
CA PHE A 19 20.12 2.52 33.59
C PHE A 19 19.79 3.87 32.95
N GLY A 20 19.16 4.80 33.69
CA GLY A 20 18.93 6.18 33.23
C GLY A 20 17.48 6.63 33.09
N VAL A 21 16.48 5.83 33.48
CA VAL A 21 15.09 6.31 33.61
C VAL A 21 14.84 6.53 35.10
N SER A 22 14.75 7.79 35.55
CA SER A 22 14.44 8.15 36.95
C SER A 22 12.96 7.90 37.29
N SER A 23 12.41 6.77 36.86
CA SER A 23 11.03 6.35 37.09
C SER A 23 11.04 5.05 37.90
N ASP A 24 10.13 4.98 38.86
CA ASP A 24 9.81 3.81 39.68
C ASP A 24 9.03 2.73 38.92
N HIS A 25 8.62 3.00 37.67
CA HIS A 25 7.91 2.05 36.81
C HIS A 25 8.88 1.23 35.94
N ARG A 26 8.61 -0.08 35.78
CA ARG A 26 9.36 -0.95 34.86
C ARG A 26 8.79 -0.90 33.46
N LYS A 27 9.67 -0.85 32.44
CA LYS A 27 9.26 -1.03 31.05
C LYS A 27 8.95 -2.49 30.79
N VAL A 28 7.76 -2.78 30.29
CA VAL A 28 7.36 -4.11 29.85
C VAL A 28 7.37 -4.15 28.33
N THR A 29 8.00 -5.16 27.75
CA THR A 29 8.01 -5.39 26.30
C THR A 29 7.26 -6.67 26.00
N SER A 30 6.52 -6.69 24.89
CA SER A 30 5.86 -7.88 24.37
C SER A 30 5.97 -7.92 22.86
N LYS A 31 6.04 -9.13 22.30
CA LYS A 31 6.00 -9.36 20.86
C LYS A 31 4.66 -9.99 20.50
N LEU A 32 3.87 -9.29 19.69
CA LEU A 32 2.57 -9.77 19.24
C LEU A 32 2.67 -10.35 17.83
N GLN A 33 2.18 -11.57 17.63
CA GLN A 33 1.93 -12.12 16.30
C GLN A 33 0.46 -11.89 15.97
N VAL A 34 0.19 -11.20 14.86
CA VAL A 34 -1.18 -10.88 14.43
C VAL A 34 -1.46 -11.45 13.04
N SER A 35 -2.73 -11.80 12.79
CA SER A 35 -3.24 -12.10 11.45
C SER A 35 -4.33 -11.10 11.09
N HIS A 36 -4.44 -10.77 9.81
CA HIS A 36 -5.62 -10.05 9.34
C HIS A 36 -6.84 -10.97 9.46
N ARG A 37 -8.00 -10.44 9.87
CA ARG A 37 -9.27 -11.09 9.50
C ARG A 37 -9.24 -11.21 7.99
N ALA A 38 -9.06 -12.43 7.48
CA ALA A 38 -9.35 -12.73 6.10
C ALA A 38 -10.84 -12.49 5.93
N ASN A 39 -11.23 -11.25 5.66
CA ASN A 39 -12.50 -11.00 5.02
C ASN A 39 -12.42 -11.85 3.76
N LYS A 40 -13.32 -12.84 3.65
CA LYS A 40 -13.56 -13.64 2.44
C LYS A 40 -13.22 -12.78 1.23
N ILE A 41 -12.34 -13.28 0.36
CA ILE A 41 -11.84 -12.59 -0.83
C ILE A 41 -12.99 -11.77 -1.39
N LYS A 42 -12.95 -10.45 -1.17
CA LYS A 42 -13.92 -9.57 -1.82
C LYS A 42 -13.52 -9.69 -3.27
N VAL A 43 -14.36 -10.31 -4.09
CA VAL A 43 -14.20 -10.33 -5.55
C VAL A 43 -14.02 -8.86 -5.92
N THR A 44 -12.79 -8.48 -6.22
CA THR A 44 -12.49 -7.11 -6.60
C THR A 44 -13.15 -6.91 -7.95
N SER A 45 -13.92 -5.84 -8.12
CA SER A 45 -14.50 -5.51 -9.44
C SER A 45 -13.43 -5.22 -10.51
N ARG A 46 -12.18 -5.09 -10.08
CA ARG A 46 -11.04 -4.81 -10.94
C ARG A 46 -10.44 -6.12 -11.45
N PRO A 47 -10.13 -6.21 -12.76
CA PRO A 47 -9.48 -7.37 -13.33
C PRO A 47 -8.12 -7.61 -12.64
N PRO A 48 -7.65 -8.86 -12.57
CA PRO A 48 -6.29 -9.12 -12.15
C PRO A 48 -5.31 -8.42 -13.10
N TYR A 49 -4.32 -7.75 -12.52
CA TYR A 49 -3.27 -7.06 -13.27
C TYR A 49 -1.99 -7.89 -13.21
N ASN A 50 -1.39 -8.17 -14.37
CA ASN A 50 -0.10 -8.86 -14.45
C ASN A 50 1.04 -7.86 -14.21
N TRP A 51 1.29 -7.49 -12.95
CA TRP A 51 2.39 -6.58 -12.59
C TRP A 51 3.78 -7.14 -12.95
N ALA A 52 3.92 -8.47 -12.99
CA ALA A 52 5.19 -9.11 -13.31
C ALA A 52 5.66 -8.76 -14.72
N ILE A 53 4.74 -8.52 -15.67
CA ILE A 53 5.08 -8.16 -17.06
C ILE A 53 5.96 -6.90 -17.17
N LEU A 54 5.83 -5.97 -16.23
CA LEU A 54 6.63 -4.75 -16.21
C LEU A 54 8.11 -5.00 -15.91
N THR A 55 8.43 -6.16 -15.31
CA THR A 55 9.81 -6.49 -14.95
C THR A 55 10.62 -7.03 -16.14
N TYR A 56 9.98 -7.81 -17.02
CA TYR A 56 10.66 -8.50 -18.12
C TYR A 56 10.28 -7.98 -19.51
N ASN A 57 9.15 -7.28 -19.68
CA ASN A 57 8.74 -6.71 -20.97
C ASN A 57 8.92 -5.19 -20.97
N GLU A 58 10.06 -4.75 -21.50
CA GLU A 58 10.42 -3.33 -21.57
C GLU A 58 9.42 -2.50 -22.37
N LYS A 59 8.86 -3.04 -23.46
CA LYS A 59 7.87 -2.33 -24.27
C LYS A 59 6.61 -2.02 -23.45
N VAL A 60 6.07 -3.03 -22.77
CA VAL A 60 4.87 -2.86 -21.93
C VAL A 60 5.14 -1.93 -20.76
N ARG A 61 6.34 -1.99 -20.16
CA ARG A 61 6.78 -1.06 -19.13
C ARG A 61 6.80 0.39 -19.63
N ASN A 62 7.42 0.64 -20.78
CA ASN A 62 7.51 1.99 -21.34
C ASN A 62 6.12 2.52 -21.72
N ASP A 63 5.27 1.69 -22.35
CA ASP A 63 3.90 2.06 -22.68
C ASP A 63 3.06 2.41 -21.42
N PHE A 64 3.24 1.67 -20.33
CA PHE A 64 2.60 1.97 -19.05
C PHE A 64 3.10 3.30 -18.48
N LEU A 65 4.41 3.52 -18.42
CA LEU A 65 5.01 4.75 -17.87
C LEU A 65 4.58 6.00 -18.65
N ILE A 66 4.58 5.92 -19.99
CA ILE A 66 4.16 7.02 -20.85
C ILE A 66 2.68 7.34 -20.61
N LYS A 67 1.80 6.33 -20.57
CA LYS A 67 0.37 6.55 -20.34
C LYS A 67 0.06 7.08 -18.95
N HIS A 68 0.76 6.57 -17.92
CA HIS A 68 0.67 7.05 -16.54
C HIS A 68 1.06 8.52 -16.48
N ARG A 69 2.27 8.87 -16.95
CA ARG A 69 2.77 10.25 -16.94
C ARG A 69 1.87 11.22 -17.70
N ASN A 70 1.53 10.92 -18.96
CA ASN A 70 0.72 11.82 -19.79
C ASN A 70 -0.65 12.10 -19.17
N ARG A 71 -1.27 11.08 -18.55
CA ARG A 71 -2.57 11.22 -17.91
C ARG A 71 -2.47 11.94 -16.57
N PHE A 72 -1.45 11.63 -15.78
CA PHE A 72 -1.19 12.30 -14.52
C PHE A 72 -0.96 13.79 -14.73
N ASP A 73 -0.10 14.16 -15.67
CA ASP A 73 0.20 15.56 -16.01
C ASP A 73 -1.09 16.29 -16.41
N ALA A 74 -1.90 15.69 -17.30
CA ALA A 74 -3.21 16.26 -17.68
C ALA A 74 -4.21 16.40 -16.50
N LEU A 75 -4.17 15.49 -15.53
CA LEU A 75 -4.99 15.60 -14.32
C LEU A 75 -4.46 16.66 -13.36
N GLN A 76 -3.14 16.85 -13.27
CA GLN A 76 -2.57 17.94 -12.48
C GLN A 76 -2.92 19.28 -13.10
N ASP A 77 -2.77 19.44 -14.42
CA ASP A 77 -3.10 20.69 -15.12
C ASP A 77 -4.58 21.08 -14.98
N ALA A 78 -5.47 20.09 -14.84
CA ALA A 78 -6.89 20.32 -14.61
C ALA A 78 -7.25 20.61 -13.13
N ASN A 79 -6.33 20.42 -12.18
CA ASN A 79 -6.55 20.67 -10.76
C ASN A 79 -5.89 21.98 -10.32
N GLU A 80 -6.67 23.06 -10.26
CA GLU A 80 -6.19 24.40 -9.89
C GLU A 80 -5.61 24.49 -8.47
N ASP A 81 -6.17 23.73 -7.52
CA ASP A 81 -5.80 23.84 -6.10
C ASP A 81 -4.52 23.06 -5.71
N HIS A 82 -4.02 22.17 -6.57
CA HIS A 82 -2.83 21.30 -6.37
C HIS A 82 -2.58 20.80 -4.94
N THR A 83 -3.65 20.53 -4.17
CA THR A 83 -3.49 20.09 -2.79
C THR A 83 -2.85 18.70 -2.74
N PRO A 84 -2.04 18.36 -1.72
CA PRO A 84 -1.42 17.03 -1.61
C PRO A 84 -2.43 15.88 -1.70
N SER A 85 -3.63 16.07 -1.15
CA SER A 85 -4.73 15.12 -1.23
C SER A 85 -5.24 14.95 -2.67
N ALA A 86 -5.47 16.05 -3.39
CA ALA A 86 -5.91 16.01 -4.79
C ALA A 86 -4.84 15.38 -5.69
N THR A 87 -3.57 15.76 -5.50
CA THR A 87 -2.45 15.18 -6.24
C THR A 87 -2.35 13.67 -6.04
N TYR A 88 -2.51 13.19 -4.80
CA TYR A 88 -2.51 11.75 -4.51
C TYR A 88 -3.71 11.04 -5.16
N LEU A 89 -4.91 11.62 -5.11
CA LEU A 89 -6.09 11.04 -5.75
C LEU A 89 -5.92 10.93 -7.26
N ASN A 90 -5.33 11.94 -7.90
CA ASN A 90 -4.99 11.90 -9.31
C ASN A 90 -4.00 10.78 -9.63
N PHE A 91 -2.93 10.66 -8.83
CA PHE A 91 -1.92 9.60 -8.96
C PHE A 91 -2.57 8.21 -8.92
N VAL A 92 -3.43 8.00 -7.93
CA VAL A 92 -4.14 6.73 -7.76
C VAL A 92 -5.05 6.46 -8.95
N GLN A 93 -5.79 7.48 -9.39
CA GLN A 93 -6.74 7.36 -10.49
C GLN A 93 -6.05 7.01 -11.81
N ASP A 94 -4.97 7.70 -12.15
CA ASP A 94 -4.28 7.49 -13.41
C ASP A 94 -3.47 6.18 -13.39
N HIS A 95 -2.86 5.81 -12.26
CA HIS A 95 -2.21 4.52 -12.07
C HIS A 95 -3.13 3.35 -12.41
N TYR A 96 -4.38 3.38 -11.93
CA TYR A 96 -5.34 2.32 -12.24
C TYR A 96 -5.73 2.30 -13.72
N VAL A 97 -5.91 3.45 -14.36
CA VAL A 97 -6.29 3.49 -15.77
C VAL A 97 -5.12 3.08 -16.68
N ALA A 98 -3.90 3.45 -16.33
CA ALA A 98 -2.70 2.96 -17.02
C ALA A 98 -2.58 1.43 -16.87
N ALA A 99 -2.85 0.90 -15.67
CA ALA A 99 -2.81 -0.53 -15.40
C ALA A 99 -3.86 -1.29 -16.23
N GLU A 100 -5.08 -0.78 -16.27
CA GLU A 100 -6.17 -1.35 -17.06
C GLU A 100 -5.85 -1.41 -18.55
N LYS A 101 -5.19 -0.38 -19.10
CA LYS A 101 -4.85 -0.32 -20.52
C LYS A 101 -3.64 -1.15 -20.93
N CYS A 102 -2.72 -1.44 -20.02
CA CYS A 102 -1.42 -2.03 -20.35
C CYS A 102 -1.20 -3.43 -19.80
N ILE A 103 -1.76 -3.74 -18.63
CA ILE A 103 -1.43 -4.97 -17.89
C ILE A 103 -2.65 -5.69 -17.32
N ALA A 104 -3.87 -5.29 -17.70
CA ALA A 104 -5.07 -6.06 -17.37
C ALA A 104 -5.02 -7.43 -18.06
N GLU A 105 -5.21 -8.48 -17.27
CA GLU A 105 -5.44 -9.81 -17.80
C GLU A 105 -6.84 -9.83 -18.43
N LYS A 106 -6.90 -10.02 -19.75
CA LYS A 106 -8.16 -10.26 -20.44
C LYS A 106 -8.54 -11.72 -20.16
N ASN A 107 -9.65 -11.91 -19.44
CA ASN A 107 -10.32 -13.21 -19.36
C ASN A 107 -10.88 -13.60 -20.73
#